data_AF-A0A3C2B4Q3-F1
#
_entry.id   AF-A0A3C2B4Q3-F1
#
_cell.length_a   1.000
_cell.length_b   1.000
_cell.length_c   1.000
_cell.angle_alpha   90.00
_cell.angle_beta   90.00
_cell.angle_gamma   90.00
#
_symmetry.space_group_name_H-M   'P 1'
#
loop_
_entity.id
_entity.type
_entity.pdbx_description
1 polymer ?
#
loop_
_entity_poly.entity_id
_entity_poly.type
_entity_poly.pdbx_seq_one_letter_code
_entity_poly.pdbx_strand_id
1 'polypeptide(L)'
;MNHALIARWNDVVAPDDTVWVLGDVALGKIADTLPLVGHLHGSKHLVSGNHDRCWPGYGSKAVEWEARYLDAGFASLHHGTATLEVGGRQVLACHFPYVGDSHDYDRHPEARPV
;
A
#
# COMPACT_ATOMS: atom_id res chain seq x y z
N MET A 1 2.64 -20.58 -1.52
CA MET A 1 2.09 -19.41 -2.25
C MET A 1 2.92 -18.16 -2.01
N ASN A 2 3.07 -17.70 -0.77
CA ASN A 2 3.82 -16.47 -0.44
C ASN A 2 5.26 -16.47 -0.98
N HIS A 3 6.00 -17.58 -0.85
CA HIS A 3 7.35 -17.72 -1.41
C HIS A 3 7.41 -17.47 -2.93
N ALA A 4 6.40 -17.90 -3.69
CA ALA A 4 6.39 -17.70 -5.14
C ALA A 4 6.12 -16.23 -5.52
N LEU A 5 5.32 -15.52 -4.72
CA LEU A 5 5.09 -14.08 -4.91
C LEU A 5 6.35 -13.27 -4.57
N ILE A 6 7.02 -13.59 -3.46
CA ILE A 6 8.29 -12.97 -3.07
C ILE A 6 9.35 -13.20 -4.16
N ALA A 7 9.48 -14.43 -4.64
CA ALA A 7 10.45 -14.76 -5.69
C ALA A 7 10.19 -13.96 -6.97
N ARG A 8 8.93 -13.87 -7.42
CA ARG A 8 8.56 -13.09 -8.62
C ARG A 8 8.76 -11.60 -8.45
N TRP A 9 8.49 -11.06 -7.26
CA TRP A 9 8.77 -9.66 -6.95
C TRP A 9 10.26 -9.37 -7.08
N ASN A 10 11.08 -10.17 -6.39
CA ASN A 10 12.53 -9.96 -6.32
C ASN A 10 13.26 -10.27 -7.64
N ASP A 11 12.61 -10.96 -8.58
CA ASP A 11 13.10 -11.17 -9.96
C ASP A 11 12.98 -9.91 -10.84
N VAL A 12 12.05 -9.01 -10.49
CA VAL A 12 11.77 -7.77 -11.24
C VAL A 12 12.29 -6.53 -10.52
N VAL A 13 12.21 -6.51 -9.19
CA VAL A 13 12.54 -5.36 -8.36
C VAL A 13 13.94 -5.55 -7.78
N ALA A 14 14.85 -4.64 -8.11
CA ALA A 14 16.18 -4.57 -7.54
C ALA A 14 16.13 -3.98 -6.11
N PRO A 15 17.13 -4.28 -5.24
CA PRO A 15 17.14 -3.75 -3.87
C PRO A 15 17.11 -2.22 -3.76
N ASP A 16 17.62 -1.52 -4.76
CA ASP A 16 17.72 -0.06 -4.85
C ASP A 16 16.56 0.60 -5.61
N ASP A 17 15.65 -0.18 -6.18
CA ASP A 17 14.46 0.35 -6.85
C ASP A 17 13.52 1.03 -5.85
N THR A 18 12.78 2.04 -6.33
CA THR A 18 11.66 2.64 -5.58
C THR A 18 10.35 2.02 -6.03
N VAL A 19 9.56 1.52 -5.08
CA VAL A 19 8.26 0.92 -5.37
C VAL A 19 7.15 1.60 -4.58
N TRP A 20 6.12 2.05 -5.30
CA TRP A 20 4.88 2.57 -4.71
C TRP A 20 3.82 1.48 -4.68
N VAL A 21 3.36 1.12 -3.48
CA VAL A 21 2.33 0.10 -3.25
C VAL A 21 0.99 0.80 -3.04
N LEU A 22 0.00 0.51 -3.89
CA LEU A 22 -1.32 1.18 -3.87
C LEU A 22 -2.33 0.45 -3.00
N GLY A 23 -1.93 0.18 -1.76
CA GLY A 23 -2.81 -0.33 -0.71
C GLY A 23 -2.97 -1.85 -0.66
N ASP A 24 -3.63 -2.29 0.41
CA ASP A 24 -4.06 -3.67 0.67
C ASP A 24 -2.92 -4.70 0.57
N VAL A 25 -1.74 -4.34 1.08
CA VAL A 25 -0.51 -5.12 0.90
C VAL A 25 -0.47 -6.40 1.74
N ALA A 26 -1.08 -6.37 2.93
CA ALA A 26 -1.00 -7.46 3.90
C ALA A 26 -2.40 -7.84 4.39
N LEU A 27 -2.98 -8.87 3.77
CA LEU A 27 -4.32 -9.37 4.08
C LEU A 27 -4.29 -10.57 5.05
N GLY A 28 -5.43 -10.87 5.68
CA GLY A 28 -5.57 -12.01 6.59
C GLY A 28 -4.95 -11.79 7.96
N LYS A 29 -4.23 -12.79 8.47
CA LYS A 29 -3.54 -12.69 9.77
C LYS A 29 -2.33 -11.77 9.64
N ILE A 30 -2.53 -10.49 9.95
CA ILE A 30 -1.51 -9.44 9.76
C ILE A 30 -0.15 -9.76 10.39
N ALA A 31 -0.14 -10.49 11.51
CA ALA A 31 1.09 -10.89 12.19
C ALA A 31 1.95 -11.85 11.35
N ASP A 32 1.32 -12.60 10.44
CA ASP A 32 1.99 -13.54 9.54
C ASP A 32 2.29 -12.89 8.18
N THR A 33 1.51 -11.89 7.76
CA THR A 33 1.60 -11.32 6.41
C THR A 33 2.35 -10.01 6.32
N LEU A 34 2.26 -9.13 7.32
CA LEU A 34 2.98 -7.84 7.30
C LEU A 34 4.51 -8.02 7.33
N PRO A 35 5.10 -8.95 8.12
CA PRO A 35 6.55 -9.17 8.10
C PRO A 35 7.09 -9.62 6.74
N LEU A 36 6.23 -10.12 5.84
CA LEU A 36 6.65 -10.54 4.50
C LEU A 36 7.13 -9.35 3.64
N VAL A 37 6.73 -8.12 3.98
CA VAL A 37 7.19 -6.90 3.32
C VAL A 37 8.72 -6.76 3.40
N GLY A 38 9.33 -7.19 4.50
CA GLY A 38 10.78 -7.15 4.69
C GLY A 38 11.56 -8.09 3.77
N HIS A 39 10.88 -9.07 3.15
CA HIS A 39 11.49 -9.97 2.17
C HIS A 39 11.38 -9.47 0.72
N LEU A 40 10.64 -8.38 0.48
CA LEU A 40 10.47 -7.78 -0.84
C LEU A 40 11.57 -6.74 -1.09
N HIS A 41 12.28 -6.87 -2.21
CA HIS A 41 13.27 -5.89 -2.66
C HIS A 41 12.66 -4.50 -2.91
N GLY A 42 13.52 -3.48 -2.92
CA GLY A 42 13.19 -2.09 -3.19
C GLY A 42 12.86 -1.26 -1.93
N SER A 43 13.00 0.06 -2.04
CA SER A 43 12.46 1.04 -1.10
C SER A 43 10.96 1.19 -1.35
N LYS A 44 10.15 0.69 -0.42
CA LYS A 44 8.70 0.58 -0.59
C LYS A 44 7.98 1.73 0.08
N HIS A 45 7.08 2.39 -0.63
CA HIS A 45 6.23 3.48 -0.13
C HIS A 45 4.77 3.04 -0.24
N LEU A 46 4.01 3.06 0.86
CA LEU A 46 2.61 2.63 0.86
C LEU A 46 1.69 3.83 0.66
N VAL A 47 0.72 3.73 -0.26
CA VAL A 47 -0.51 4.53 -0.25
C VAL A 47 -1.62 3.63 0.30
N SER A 48 -2.01 3.81 1.55
CA SER A 48 -2.83 2.84 2.29
C SER A 48 -4.20 2.60 1.64
N GLY A 49 -4.57 1.33 1.50
CA GLY A 49 -5.90 0.90 1.08
C GLY A 49 -6.83 0.64 2.26
N ASN A 50 -8.11 0.40 1.99
CA ASN A 50 -9.11 0.29 3.06
C ASN A 50 -9.01 -1.00 3.89
N HIS A 51 -8.20 -1.98 3.49
CA HIS A 51 -7.89 -3.16 4.31
C HIS A 51 -6.56 -3.06 5.04
N ASP A 52 -5.77 -2.01 4.79
CA ASP A 52 -4.57 -1.73 5.58
C ASP A 52 -4.95 -1.22 6.96
N ARG A 53 -4.36 -1.81 8.00
CA ARG A 53 -4.71 -1.44 9.39
C ARG A 53 -4.29 -0.02 9.75
N CYS A 54 -3.32 0.55 9.02
CA CYS A 54 -2.90 1.93 9.14
C CYS A 54 -3.78 2.91 8.34
N TRP A 55 -4.87 2.46 7.72
CA TRP A 55 -5.77 3.35 6.98
C TRP A 55 -6.55 4.29 7.93
N PRO A 56 -6.52 5.62 7.71
CA PRO A 56 -7.16 6.58 8.60
C PRO A 56 -8.68 6.41 8.76
N GLY A 57 -9.35 5.70 7.86
CA GLY A 57 -10.77 5.34 8.00
C GLY A 57 -11.09 4.52 9.25
N TYR A 58 -10.08 3.93 9.90
CA TYR A 58 -10.21 3.27 11.20
C TYR A 58 -10.01 4.20 12.42
N GLY A 59 -9.88 5.51 12.19
CA GLY A 59 -9.73 6.51 13.24
C GLY A 59 -8.41 6.40 14.01
N SER A 60 -8.41 6.74 15.30
CA SER A 60 -7.19 6.80 16.12
C SER A 60 -6.42 5.48 16.20
N LYS A 61 -7.09 4.34 16.01
CA LYS A 61 -6.45 3.01 16.00
C LYS A 61 -5.46 2.84 14.84
N ALA A 62 -5.65 3.57 13.74
CA ALA A 62 -4.80 3.47 12.55
C ALA A 62 -3.37 3.95 12.82
N VAL A 63 -3.23 5.01 13.63
CA VAL A 63 -1.94 5.64 13.99
C VAL A 63 -1.00 4.63 14.67
N GLU A 64 -1.54 3.74 15.51
CA GLU A 64 -0.75 2.70 16.18
C GLU A 64 -0.16 1.67 15.20
N TRP A 65 -0.76 1.52 14.01
CA TRP A 65 -0.29 0.59 12.99
C TRP A 65 0.77 1.19 12.07
N GLU A 66 0.84 2.51 11.92
CA GLU A 66 1.84 3.16 11.06
C GLU A 66 3.27 2.74 11.44
N ALA A 67 3.61 2.80 12.72
CA ALA A 67 4.91 2.35 13.22
C ALA A 67 5.21 0.90 12.84
N ARG A 68 4.20 0.01 12.92
CA ARG A 68 4.36 -1.41 12.58
C ARG A 68 4.60 -1.64 11.10
N TYR A 69 4.00 -0.82 10.23
CA TYR A 69 4.23 -0.91 8.79
C TYR A 69 5.63 -0.39 8.43
N LEU A 70 6.10 0.68 9.09
CA LEU A 70 7.47 1.17 8.94
C LEU A 70 8.49 0.10 9.41
N ASP A 71 8.29 -0.47 10.60
CA ASP A 71 9.14 -1.53 11.15
C ASP A 71 9.15 -2.79 10.26
N ALA A 72 8.06 -3.06 9.55
CA ALA A 72 7.98 -4.18 8.60
C ALA A 72 8.76 -3.97 7.30
N GLY A 73 9.26 -2.75 7.04
CA GLY A 73 10.14 -2.45 5.92
C GLY A 73 9.58 -1.47 4.88
N PHE A 74 8.52 -0.73 5.19
CA PHE A 74 8.12 0.44 4.39
C PHE A 74 8.99 1.65 4.72
N ALA A 75 9.44 2.36 3.69
CA ALA A 75 10.22 3.59 3.80
C ALA A 75 9.35 4.81 4.14
N SER A 76 8.11 4.85 3.64
CA SER A 76 7.11 5.84 4.05
C SER A 76 5.68 5.32 3.88
N LEU A 77 4.76 5.98 4.58
CA LEU A 77 3.32 5.75 4.49
C LEU A 77 2.63 7.04 4.04
N HIS A 78 1.66 6.88 3.17
CA HIS A 78 0.82 7.92 2.61
C HIS A 78 -0.64 7.46 2.71
N HIS A 79 -1.55 8.41 2.84
CA HIS A 79 -2.98 8.16 2.99
C HIS A 79 -3.76 9.02 2.01
N GLY A 80 -4.87 8.48 1.47
CA GLY A 80 -5.65 9.15 0.44
C GLY A 80 -4.88 9.20 -0.88
N THR A 81 -4.64 10.40 -1.39
CA THR A 81 -3.94 10.62 -2.67
C THR A 81 -2.52 11.10 -2.43
N ALA A 82 -1.56 10.46 -3.10
CA ALA A 82 -0.17 10.90 -3.16
C ALA A 82 0.14 11.43 -4.58
N THR A 83 0.87 12.54 -4.67
CA THR A 83 1.44 13.01 -5.94
C THR A 83 2.84 12.43 -6.08
N LEU A 84 3.10 11.73 -7.19
CA LEU A 84 4.40 11.14 -7.53
C LEU A 84 4.86 11.59 -8.90
N GLU A 85 6.16 11.50 -9.14
CA GLU A 85 6.74 11.64 -10.47
C GLU A 85 7.14 10.26 -11.00
N VAL A 86 6.66 9.90 -12.20
CA VAL A 86 6.99 8.65 -12.88
C VAL A 86 7.39 8.97 -14.30
N GLY A 87 8.65 8.72 -14.65
CA GLY A 87 9.19 8.99 -15.99
C GLY A 87 9.06 10.45 -16.42
N GLY A 88 9.27 11.39 -15.49
CA GLY A 88 9.14 12.84 -15.74
C GLY A 88 7.70 13.35 -15.84
N ARG A 89 6.71 12.53 -15.47
CA ARG A 89 5.29 12.92 -15.43
C ARG A 89 4.78 12.90 -14.01
N GLN A 90 4.07 13.95 -13.62
CA GLN A 90 3.32 13.93 -12.37
C GLN A 90 2.09 13.03 -12.53
N VAL A 91 1.88 12.15 -11.55
CA VAL A 91 0.75 11.25 -11.46
C VAL A 91 0.17 11.29 -10.05
N LEU A 92 -1.14 11.07 -9.95
CA LEU A 92 -1.82 10.88 -8.68
C LEU A 92 -1.94 9.38 -8.42
N ALA A 93 -1.49 8.95 -7.25
CA ALA A 93 -1.66 7.59 -6.77
C ALA A 93 -2.69 7.56 -5.66
N CYS A 94 -3.64 6.65 -5.77
CA CYS A 94 -4.64 6.39 -4.77
C CYS A 94 -5.01 4.91 -4.85
N HIS A 95 -5.33 4.31 -3.70
CA HIS A 95 -5.89 2.97 -3.67
C HIS A 95 -7.29 2.92 -4.30
N PHE A 96 -8.09 3.97 -4.08
CA PHE A 96 -9.46 4.03 -4.57
C PHE A 96 -9.51 4.48 -6.03
N PRO A 97 -10.35 3.86 -6.87
CA PRO A 97 -10.53 4.27 -8.27
C PRO A 97 -11.24 5.62 -8.35
N TYR A 98 -11.09 6.31 -9.48
CA TYR A 98 -11.84 7.55 -9.76
C TYR A 98 -13.35 7.32 -9.80
N VAL A 99 -13.80 6.21 -10.41
CA VAL A 99 -15.21 5.87 -10.61
C VAL A 99 -15.41 4.36 -10.49
N GLY A 100 -16.53 3.96 -9.90
CA GLY A 100 -17.01 2.59 -9.85
C GLY A 100 -16.45 1.76 -8.69
N ASP A 101 -17.14 0.67 -8.41
CA ASP A 101 -16.75 -0.38 -7.48
C ASP A 101 -17.02 -1.74 -8.13
N SER A 102 -16.33 -2.77 -7.65
CA SER A 102 -16.66 -4.17 -7.91
C SER A 102 -18.08 -4.60 -7.47
N HIS A 103 -18.76 -3.79 -6.65
CA HIS A 103 -20.13 -4.03 -6.19
C HIS A 103 -21.14 -3.11 -6.92
N ASP A 104 -22.43 -3.42 -6.77
CA ASP A 104 -23.53 -2.61 -7.33
C ASP A 104 -23.68 -1.23 -6.68
N TYR A 105 -22.86 -0.90 -5.68
CA TYR A 105 -22.82 0.41 -5.03
C TYR A 105 -21.39 0.84 -4.74
N ASP A 106 -21.17 2.14 -4.74
CA ASP A 106 -19.87 2.74 -4.47
C ASP A 106 -19.53 2.70 -2.98
N ARG A 107 -18.47 1.97 -2.62
CA ARG A 107 -17.86 2.06 -1.29
C ARG A 107 -16.79 3.14 -1.29
N HIS A 108 -16.66 3.80 -0.14
CA HIS A 108 -15.67 4.84 0.13
C HIS A 108 -15.58 5.97 -0.92
N PRO A 109 -16.69 6.51 -1.45
CA PRO A 109 -16.63 7.63 -2.39
C PRO A 109 -15.90 8.85 -1.80
N GLU A 110 -15.93 9.04 -0.49
CA GLU A 110 -15.24 10.10 0.25
C GLU A 110 -13.71 9.98 0.24
N ALA A 111 -13.17 8.79 -0.04
CA ALA A 111 -11.74 8.52 -0.04
C ALA A 111 -11.14 8.51 -1.47
N ARG A 112 -11.97 8.74 -2.50
CA ARG A 112 -11.54 8.77 -3.91
C ARG A 112 -10.77 10.04 -4.24
N PRO A 113 -9.90 10.00 -5.27
CA PRO A 113 -9.28 11.21 -5.81
C PRO A 113 -10.34 12.18 -6.33
N VAL A 114 -10.13 13.48 -6.10
CA VAL A 114 -10.88 14.59 -6.70
C VAL A 114 -10.25 15.07 -7.99
#